data_AF-A0A7V2SYI3-F1
#
_entry.id   AF-A0A7V2SYI3-F1
#
_cell.length_a   1.000
_cell.length_b   1.000
_cell.length_c   1.000
_cell.angle_alpha   90.00
_cell.angle_beta   90.00
_cell.angle_gamma   90.00
#
_symmetry.space_group_name_H-M   'P 1'
#
loop_
_entity.id
_entity.type
_entity.pdbx_description
1 polymer ?
#
loop_
_entity_poly.entity_id
_entity_poly.type
_entity_poly.pdbx_seq_one_letter_code
_entity_poly.pdbx_strand_id
1 'polypeptide(L)'
;MSLKREDVLTILAQNIGIRGSAFPVASSALTAWAEGLGIRKGGHTVLYTGHMYQIIPFILGMQKREAFMRSAPSWGMTVARLINPVINLTRVITLGAAHPLDVVRYNRVLRDIATLLRACGVEFGYLYEYEEYAGALPYDMGLDRVFLKHAHRVYKKLKGFGIRRLITVDPHTTEMFKNVYPEVIEGFDIEVVNYLELLAERWRPKIKGGGHKKAFVIHDSCVYSRYLGIFEEPRSILRR
;
A
#
# COMPACT_ATOMS: atom_id res chain seq x y z
N MET A 1 -13.62 -12.27 -20.78
CA MET A 1 -13.12 -13.58 -20.32
C MET A 1 -12.14 -13.28 -19.20
N SER A 2 -12.38 -13.72 -17.96
CA SER A 2 -11.43 -13.45 -16.88
C SER A 2 -10.17 -14.29 -17.10
N LEU A 3 -9.03 -13.79 -16.61
CA LEU A 3 -7.79 -14.57 -16.58
C LEU A 3 -7.99 -15.83 -15.73
N LYS A 4 -7.30 -16.92 -16.06
CA LYS A 4 -7.28 -18.11 -15.18
C LYS A 4 -6.50 -17.79 -13.91
N ARG A 5 -6.84 -18.47 -12.81
CA ARG A 5 -6.18 -18.27 -11.52
C ARG A 5 -4.66 -18.50 -11.62
N GLU A 6 -4.22 -19.55 -12.32
CA GLU A 6 -2.79 -19.85 -12.46
C GLU A 6 -2.02 -18.71 -13.17
N ASP A 7 -2.63 -18.10 -14.19
CA ASP A 7 -2.04 -16.99 -14.93
C ASP A 7 -1.86 -15.77 -14.01
N VAL A 8 -2.88 -15.45 -13.20
CA VAL A 8 -2.83 -14.34 -12.25
C VAL A 8 -1.74 -14.55 -11.20
N LEU A 9 -1.64 -15.76 -10.64
CA LEU A 9 -0.60 -16.10 -9.65
C LEU A 9 0.81 -16.03 -10.26
N THR A 10 0.96 -16.47 -11.51
CA THR A 10 2.23 -16.39 -12.25
C THR A 10 2.65 -14.93 -12.48
N ILE A 11 1.72 -14.08 -12.91
CA ILE A 11 1.97 -12.64 -13.11
C ILE A 11 2.35 -11.97 -11.78
N LEU A 12 1.63 -12.28 -10.70
CA LEU A 12 1.94 -11.77 -9.37
C LEU A 12 3.36 -12.16 -8.93
N ALA A 13 3.72 -13.44 -9.05
CA ALA A 13 5.03 -13.93 -8.70
C ALA A 13 6.16 -13.25 -9.51
N GLN A 14 5.95 -13.06 -10.81
CA GLN A 14 6.89 -12.36 -11.69
C GLN A 14 7.04 -10.88 -11.31
N ASN A 15 5.95 -10.17 -11.04
CA ASN A 15 5.99 -8.77 -10.64
C ASN A 15 6.74 -8.57 -9.32
N ILE A 16 6.47 -9.40 -8.31
CA ILE A 16 7.18 -9.38 -7.03
C ILE A 16 8.67 -9.68 -7.22
N GLY A 17 8.98 -10.69 -8.03
CA GLY A 17 10.36 -11.10 -8.32
C GLY A 17 11.17 -9.99 -9.01
N ILE A 18 10.62 -9.38 -10.05
CA ILE A 18 11.32 -8.42 -10.93
C ILE A 18 11.28 -7.00 -10.38
N ARG A 19 10.13 -6.56 -9.85
CA ARG A 19 9.84 -5.14 -9.56
C ARG A 19 9.72 -4.84 -8.07
N GLY A 20 9.67 -5.86 -7.21
CA GLY A 20 9.41 -5.68 -5.78
C GLY A 20 8.04 -5.07 -5.48
N SER A 21 7.10 -5.19 -6.41
CA SER A 21 5.73 -4.72 -6.26
C SER A 21 4.76 -5.74 -6.83
N ALA A 22 3.57 -5.85 -6.24
CA ALA A 22 2.53 -6.76 -6.73
C ALA A 22 1.97 -6.32 -8.10
N PHE A 23 2.05 -5.01 -8.38
CA PHE A 23 1.53 -4.42 -9.61
C PHE A 23 2.63 -3.67 -10.36
N PRO A 24 2.59 -3.65 -11.69
CA PRO A 24 3.63 -3.06 -12.52
C PRO A 24 3.52 -1.52 -12.57
N VAL A 25 3.38 -0.85 -11.43
CA VAL A 25 3.22 0.62 -11.32
C VAL A 25 4.58 1.32 -11.39
N ALA A 26 4.64 2.46 -12.09
CA ALA A 26 5.86 3.27 -12.17
C ALA A 26 6.23 3.84 -10.79
N SER A 27 7.53 3.85 -10.47
CA SER A 27 8.00 4.36 -9.17
C SER A 27 7.55 5.80 -8.91
N SER A 28 7.54 6.66 -9.94
CA SER A 28 7.07 8.05 -9.80
C SER A 28 5.63 8.14 -9.31
N ALA A 29 4.75 7.25 -9.79
CA ALA A 29 3.36 7.19 -9.33
C ALA A 29 3.25 6.66 -7.89
N LEU A 30 4.11 5.72 -7.49
CA LEU A 30 4.15 5.18 -6.12
C LEU A 30 4.69 6.20 -5.10
N THR A 31 5.50 7.17 -5.53
CA THR A 31 6.12 8.16 -4.66
C THR A 31 5.43 9.53 -4.70
N ALA A 32 4.57 9.79 -5.69
CA ALA A 32 3.95 11.09 -5.94
C ALA A 32 3.22 11.68 -4.72
N TRP A 33 2.68 10.84 -3.82
CA TRP A 33 2.00 11.30 -2.61
C TRP A 33 2.92 12.16 -1.71
N ALA A 34 4.23 11.89 -1.71
CA ALA A 34 5.21 12.55 -0.83
C ALA A 34 5.75 13.88 -1.41
N GLU A 35 5.44 14.20 -2.66
CA GLU A 35 5.93 15.41 -3.34
C GLU A 35 5.47 16.68 -2.62
N GLY A 36 6.38 17.64 -2.48
CA GLY A 36 6.11 18.90 -1.78
C GLY A 36 5.89 18.79 -0.26
N LEU A 37 5.98 17.59 0.34
CA LEU A 37 5.92 17.45 1.80
C LEU A 37 7.27 17.66 2.49
N GLY A 38 8.39 17.65 1.76
CA GLY A 38 9.72 17.77 2.35
C GLY A 38 10.02 16.65 3.37
N ILE A 39 9.54 15.43 3.12
CA ILE A 39 9.89 14.27 3.95
C ILE A 39 11.33 13.89 3.61
N ARG A 40 12.18 13.71 4.63
CA ARG A 40 13.56 13.30 4.39
C ARG A 40 13.61 11.90 3.78
N LYS A 41 14.58 11.66 2.91
CA LYS A 41 14.83 10.32 2.34
C LYS A 41 15.57 9.45 3.35
N GLY A 42 14.99 8.30 3.72
CA GLY A 42 15.57 7.35 4.68
C GLY A 42 15.60 7.83 6.13
N GLY A 43 16.54 7.30 6.93
CA GLY A 43 16.67 7.54 8.38
C GLY A 43 16.21 6.34 9.21
N HIS A 44 16.52 6.33 10.51
CA HIS A 44 16.24 5.15 11.37
C HIS A 44 14.74 4.82 11.55
N THR A 45 13.87 5.83 11.46
CA THR A 45 12.42 5.68 11.50
C THR A 45 11.84 6.15 10.18
N VAL A 46 11.05 5.31 9.52
CA VAL A 46 10.40 5.65 8.24
C VAL A 46 8.90 5.36 8.27
N LEU A 47 8.13 6.21 7.58
CA LEU A 47 6.75 5.89 7.22
C LEU A 47 6.78 4.89 6.07
N TYR A 48 6.26 3.68 6.29
CA TYR A 48 6.28 2.59 5.33
C TYR A 48 4.88 2.34 4.80
N THR A 49 4.68 2.54 3.51
CA THR A 49 3.34 2.48 2.90
C THR A 49 2.98 1.11 2.36
N GLY A 50 3.99 0.25 2.15
CA GLY A 50 3.83 -1.03 1.49
C GLY A 50 3.15 -0.91 0.14
N HIS A 51 3.24 0.25 -0.52
CA HIS A 51 2.57 0.59 -1.78
C HIS A 51 1.04 0.41 -1.81
N MET A 52 0.38 0.25 -0.65
CA MET A 52 -1.02 -0.20 -0.64
C MET A 52 -1.97 0.85 -1.20
N TYR A 53 -1.99 2.05 -0.62
CA TYR A 53 -2.84 3.12 -1.11
C TYR A 53 -2.49 3.54 -2.55
N GLN A 54 -1.20 3.54 -2.91
CA GLN A 54 -0.75 4.02 -4.21
C GLN A 54 -1.15 3.12 -5.38
N ILE A 55 -1.34 1.83 -5.14
CA ILE A 55 -1.71 0.86 -6.18
C ILE A 55 -3.22 0.85 -6.43
N ILE A 56 -4.06 1.21 -5.44
CA ILE A 56 -5.53 1.14 -5.55
C ILE A 56 -6.11 1.86 -6.78
N PRO A 57 -5.71 3.10 -7.14
CA PRO A 57 -6.21 3.76 -8.35
C PRO A 57 -6.07 2.93 -9.62
N PHE A 58 -4.98 2.17 -9.74
CA PHE A 58 -4.69 1.33 -10.90
C PHE A 58 -5.53 0.06 -10.88
N ILE A 59 -5.75 -0.54 -9.70
CA ILE A 59 -6.67 -1.67 -9.53
C ILE A 59 -8.08 -1.26 -9.97
N LEU A 60 -8.55 -0.07 -9.56
CA LEU A 60 -9.89 0.40 -9.87
C LEU A 60 -10.11 0.61 -11.37
N GLY A 61 -9.17 1.22 -12.10
CA GLY A 61 -9.36 1.37 -13.55
C GLY A 61 -9.10 0.08 -14.32
N MET A 62 -8.28 -0.86 -13.81
CA MET A 62 -8.23 -2.22 -14.34
C MET A 62 -9.60 -2.91 -14.24
N GLN A 63 -10.27 -2.81 -13.09
CA GLN A 63 -11.63 -3.36 -12.89
C GLN A 63 -12.66 -2.69 -13.81
N LYS A 64 -12.64 -1.35 -13.93
CA LYS A 64 -13.53 -0.62 -14.85
C LYS A 64 -13.33 -1.06 -16.30
N ARG A 65 -12.07 -1.27 -16.71
CA ARG A 65 -11.75 -1.77 -18.05
C ARG A 65 -12.23 -3.20 -18.26
N GLU A 66 -12.07 -4.07 -17.27
CA GLU A 66 -12.60 -5.44 -17.34
C GLU A 66 -14.12 -5.43 -17.52
N ALA A 67 -14.83 -4.62 -16.73
CA ALA A 67 -16.28 -4.46 -16.86
C ALA A 67 -16.68 -3.96 -18.26
N PHE A 68 -15.97 -2.96 -18.79
CA PHE A 68 -16.18 -2.46 -20.15
C PHE A 68 -15.94 -3.56 -21.22
N MET A 69 -14.84 -4.31 -21.12
CA MET A 69 -14.54 -5.40 -22.05
C MET A 69 -15.59 -6.52 -22.01
N ARG A 70 -16.22 -6.77 -20.86
CA ARG A 70 -17.34 -7.71 -20.75
C ARG A 70 -18.61 -7.19 -21.43
N SER A 71 -18.82 -5.87 -21.47
CA SER A 71 -19.96 -5.25 -22.14
C SER A 71 -19.76 -4.97 -23.64
N ALA A 72 -18.53 -5.09 -24.16
CA ALA A 72 -18.23 -4.77 -25.55
C ALA A 72 -18.68 -5.88 -26.52
N PRO A 73 -19.23 -5.55 -27.71
CA PRO A 73 -19.57 -6.53 -28.74
C PRO A 73 -18.35 -7.36 -29.18
N SER A 74 -18.59 -8.62 -29.53
CA SER A 74 -17.53 -9.59 -29.91
C SER A 74 -16.62 -9.12 -31.04
N TRP A 75 -17.14 -8.37 -32.01
CA TRP A 75 -16.37 -7.82 -33.13
C TRP A 75 -15.35 -6.76 -32.69
N GLY A 76 -15.68 -5.96 -31.66
CA GLY A 76 -14.75 -4.97 -31.10
C GLY A 76 -13.56 -5.62 -30.39
N MET A 77 -13.76 -6.79 -29.78
CA MET A 77 -12.68 -7.59 -29.21
C MET A 77 -11.76 -8.21 -30.28
N THR A 78 -12.29 -8.59 -31.44
CA THR A 78 -11.50 -9.11 -32.58
C THR A 78 -10.58 -8.02 -33.14
N VAL A 79 -11.09 -6.81 -33.30
CA VAL A 79 -10.29 -5.65 -33.75
C VAL A 79 -9.20 -5.31 -32.73
N ALA A 80 -9.52 -5.29 -31.43
CA ALA A 80 -8.54 -5.03 -30.38
C ALA A 80 -7.39 -6.06 -30.35
N ARG A 81 -7.65 -7.33 -30.70
CA ARG A 81 -6.63 -8.39 -30.78
C ARG A 81 -5.67 -8.21 -31.95
N LEU A 82 -6.15 -7.72 -33.08
CA LEU A 82 -5.33 -7.50 -34.29
C LEU A 82 -4.34 -6.33 -34.11
N ILE A 83 -4.61 -5.41 -33.19
CA ILE A 83 -3.79 -4.21 -32.96
C ILE A 83 -2.69 -4.47 -31.90
N ASN A 84 -2.65 -5.64 -31.25
CA ASN A 84 -1.88 -5.86 -30.01
C ASN A 84 -0.67 -6.83 -30.06
N PRO A 85 0.28 -6.77 -31.03
CA PRO A 85 1.56 -7.47 -30.84
C PRO A 85 2.71 -6.58 -30.35
N VAL A 86 2.59 -5.24 -30.29
CA VAL A 86 3.75 -4.34 -30.03
C VAL A 86 3.60 -3.46 -28.79
N ILE A 87 2.47 -3.52 -28.09
CA ILE A 87 2.21 -2.61 -26.98
C ILE A 87 2.73 -3.22 -25.68
N ASN A 88 3.86 -2.67 -25.20
CA ASN A 88 4.46 -2.96 -23.89
C ASN A 88 3.37 -2.94 -22.81
N LEU A 89 2.91 -4.13 -22.42
CA LEU A 89 1.76 -4.37 -21.53
C LEU A 89 1.87 -3.52 -20.25
N THR A 90 3.08 -3.36 -19.74
CA THR A 90 3.45 -2.53 -18.60
C THR A 90 3.01 -1.07 -18.76
N ARG A 91 3.21 -0.45 -19.93
CA ARG A 91 2.97 0.99 -20.17
C ARG A 91 1.48 1.30 -20.37
N VAL A 92 0.73 0.38 -20.97
CA VAL A 92 -0.74 0.52 -21.13
C VAL A 92 -1.50 0.17 -19.86
N ILE A 93 -0.98 -0.74 -19.04
CA ILE A 93 -1.52 -1.01 -17.70
C ILE A 93 -1.24 0.18 -16.75
N THR A 94 -0.11 0.87 -16.88
CA THR A 94 0.22 1.99 -15.99
C THR A 94 -0.43 3.32 -16.37
N LEU A 95 -0.46 3.71 -17.64
CA LEU A 95 -0.90 5.05 -18.02
C LEU A 95 -2.41 5.15 -18.31
N GLY A 96 -3.08 4.04 -18.66
CA GLY A 96 -4.50 4.03 -19.03
C GLY A 96 -5.46 3.51 -17.96
N ALA A 97 -4.96 3.08 -16.79
CA ALA A 97 -5.76 2.33 -15.82
C ALA A 97 -6.00 3.06 -14.48
N ALA A 98 -5.55 4.29 -14.28
CA ALA A 98 -5.86 5.04 -13.07
C ALA A 98 -6.64 6.31 -13.42
N HIS A 99 -7.82 6.49 -12.81
CA HIS A 99 -8.56 7.73 -12.96
C HIS A 99 -7.87 8.83 -12.15
N PRO A 100 -7.62 10.04 -12.71
CA PRO A 100 -6.88 11.10 -12.00
C PRO A 100 -7.48 11.46 -10.63
N LEU A 101 -8.82 11.48 -10.51
CA LEU A 101 -9.48 11.72 -9.21
C LEU A 101 -9.20 10.61 -8.19
N ASP A 102 -9.07 9.36 -8.62
CA ASP A 102 -8.73 8.26 -7.72
C ASP A 102 -7.27 8.42 -7.27
N VAL A 103 -6.34 8.76 -8.16
CA VAL A 103 -4.93 9.04 -7.80
C VAL A 103 -4.83 10.16 -6.74
N VAL A 104 -5.51 11.29 -6.98
CA VAL A 104 -5.53 12.41 -6.02
C VAL A 104 -6.13 11.98 -4.68
N ARG A 105 -7.23 11.23 -4.71
CA ARG A 105 -7.92 10.74 -3.51
C ARG A 105 -7.03 9.84 -2.66
N TYR A 106 -6.38 8.86 -3.27
CA TYR A 106 -5.56 7.90 -2.52
C TYR A 106 -4.21 8.48 -2.08
N ASN A 107 -3.61 9.39 -2.87
CA ASN A 107 -2.44 10.15 -2.42
C ASN A 107 -2.79 11.04 -1.21
N ARG A 108 -3.99 11.65 -1.20
CA ARG A 108 -4.44 12.48 -0.07
C ARG A 108 -4.45 11.71 1.25
N VAL A 109 -4.85 10.44 1.26
CA VAL A 109 -4.83 9.61 2.48
C VAL A 109 -3.44 9.58 3.13
N LEU A 110 -2.40 9.27 2.35
CA LEU A 110 -1.02 9.21 2.85
C LEU A 110 -0.51 10.60 3.29
N ARG A 111 -0.87 11.65 2.54
CA ARG A 111 -0.53 13.04 2.89
C ARG A 111 -1.17 13.47 4.21
N ASP A 112 -2.42 13.12 4.44
CA ASP A 112 -3.15 13.44 5.66
C ASP A 112 -2.55 12.67 6.85
N ILE A 113 -2.20 11.38 6.67
CA ILE A 113 -1.49 10.60 7.70
C ILE A 113 -0.15 11.26 8.06
N ALA A 114 0.67 11.59 7.06
CA ALA A 114 1.97 12.25 7.28
C ALA A 114 1.82 13.61 7.99
N THR A 115 0.78 14.37 7.62
CA THR A 115 0.47 15.67 8.24
C THR A 115 0.06 15.50 9.69
N LEU A 116 -0.81 14.54 10.00
CA LEU A 116 -1.26 14.26 11.37
C LEU A 116 -0.11 13.79 12.25
N LEU A 117 0.75 12.89 11.75
CA LEU A 117 1.93 12.42 12.47
C LEU A 117 2.90 13.58 12.80
N ARG A 118 3.14 14.48 11.84
CA ARG A 118 3.96 15.68 12.07
C ARG A 118 3.32 16.64 13.08
N ALA A 119 2.00 16.81 13.03
CA ALA A 119 1.28 17.61 14.02
C ALA A 119 1.39 17.02 15.44
N CYS A 120 1.59 15.71 15.55
CA CYS A 120 1.91 15.02 16.81
C CYS A 120 3.41 15.05 17.19
N GLY A 121 4.25 15.79 16.47
CA GLY A 121 5.69 15.84 16.70
C GLY A 121 6.43 14.54 16.37
N VAL A 122 5.85 13.66 15.54
CA VAL A 122 6.50 12.43 15.12
C VAL A 122 7.46 12.71 13.97
N GLU A 123 8.74 12.41 14.18
CA GLU A 123 9.78 12.51 13.16
C GLU A 123 9.94 11.20 12.41
N PHE A 124 9.90 11.27 11.07
CA PHE A 124 10.07 10.11 10.20
C PHE A 124 10.65 10.54 8.85
N GLY A 125 11.31 9.60 8.17
CA GLY A 125 11.61 9.71 6.75
C GLY A 125 10.73 8.82 5.88
N TYR A 126 11.06 8.74 4.60
CA TYR A 126 10.41 7.87 3.63
C TYR A 126 11.46 7.26 2.70
N LEU A 127 11.25 6.01 2.26
CA LEU A 127 12.19 5.31 1.38
C LEU A 127 12.04 5.68 -0.10
N TYR A 128 10.96 6.38 -0.48
CA TYR A 128 10.68 6.77 -1.86
C TYR A 128 10.78 5.59 -2.83
N GLU A 129 11.59 5.68 -3.89
CA GLU A 129 11.75 4.64 -4.90
C GLU A 129 12.43 3.36 -4.37
N TYR A 130 12.99 3.41 -3.16
CA TYR A 130 13.59 2.26 -2.51
C TYR A 130 12.60 1.46 -1.66
N GLU A 131 11.39 1.97 -1.41
CA GLU A 131 10.36 1.17 -0.75
C GLU A 131 10.00 -0.05 -1.62
N GLU A 132 9.71 -1.17 -0.97
CA GLU A 132 9.20 -2.36 -1.63
C GLU A 132 7.81 -2.68 -1.09
N TYR A 133 7.06 -3.47 -1.85
CA TYR A 133 5.79 -3.99 -1.38
C TYR A 133 5.99 -4.85 -0.12
N ALA A 134 5.04 -4.81 0.81
CA ALA A 134 5.15 -5.58 2.05
C ALA A 134 5.03 -7.10 1.83
N GLY A 135 4.45 -7.53 0.70
CA GLY A 135 4.33 -8.95 0.36
C GLY A 135 3.04 -9.62 0.84
N ALA A 136 2.00 -8.85 1.21
CA ALA A 136 0.74 -9.42 1.68
C ALA A 136 0.06 -10.32 0.63
N LEU A 137 -0.05 -9.87 -0.63
CA LEU A 137 -0.68 -10.68 -1.68
C LEU A 137 -0.03 -12.05 -1.94
N PRO A 138 1.30 -12.20 -2.12
CA PRO A 138 1.89 -13.52 -2.26
C PRO A 138 1.77 -14.37 -0.98
N TYR A 139 1.74 -13.77 0.20
CA TYR A 139 1.48 -14.48 1.46
C TYR A 139 0.03 -15.02 1.51
N ASP A 140 -0.96 -14.14 1.31
CA ASP A 140 -2.38 -14.48 1.33
C ASP A 140 -2.77 -15.52 0.27
N MET A 141 -2.05 -15.54 -0.86
CA MET A 141 -2.26 -16.48 -1.96
C MET A 141 -1.53 -17.82 -1.79
N GLY A 142 -0.78 -18.02 -0.70
CA GLY A 142 -0.01 -19.24 -0.44
C GLY A 142 1.18 -19.44 -1.39
N LEU A 143 1.78 -18.35 -1.88
CA LEU A 143 2.98 -18.38 -2.73
C LEU A 143 4.24 -18.38 -1.86
N ASP A 144 4.37 -19.33 -0.95
CA ASP A 144 5.35 -19.32 0.15
C ASP A 144 6.78 -19.08 -0.33
N ARG A 145 7.23 -19.80 -1.36
CA ARG A 145 8.59 -19.63 -1.91
C ARG A 145 8.83 -18.23 -2.46
N VAL A 146 7.83 -17.62 -3.10
CA VAL A 146 7.90 -16.26 -3.63
C VAL A 146 7.92 -15.27 -2.48
N PHE A 147 7.04 -15.46 -1.50
CA PHE A 147 6.94 -14.62 -0.31
C PHE A 147 8.23 -14.66 0.51
N LEU A 148 8.74 -15.83 0.87
CA LEU A 148 9.97 -15.98 1.67
C LEU A 148 11.16 -15.28 1.01
N LYS A 149 11.36 -15.49 -0.30
CA LYS A 149 12.42 -14.83 -1.05
C LYS A 149 12.25 -13.31 -1.05
N HIS A 150 11.02 -12.83 -1.19
CA HIS A 150 10.69 -11.41 -1.17
C HIS A 150 10.92 -10.79 0.21
N ALA A 151 10.42 -11.41 1.29
CA ALA A 151 10.58 -10.96 2.67
C ALA A 151 12.06 -10.82 3.06
N HIS A 152 12.90 -11.80 2.72
CA HIS A 152 14.35 -11.73 2.95
C HIS A 152 15.00 -10.56 2.21
N ARG A 153 14.58 -10.30 0.97
CA ARG A 153 15.08 -9.16 0.18
C ARG A 153 14.65 -7.83 0.81
N VAL A 154 13.38 -7.70 1.18
CA VAL A 154 12.83 -6.50 1.82
C VAL A 154 13.55 -6.24 3.14
N TYR A 155 13.67 -7.24 4.01
CA TYR A 155 14.35 -7.11 5.30
C TYR A 155 15.83 -6.72 5.11
N LYS A 156 16.57 -7.41 4.23
CA LYS A 156 17.96 -7.06 3.91
C LYS A 156 18.11 -5.60 3.46
N LYS A 157 17.17 -5.11 2.64
CA LYS A 157 17.17 -3.73 2.15
C LYS A 157 16.89 -2.74 3.29
N LEU A 158 15.89 -3.00 4.13
CA LEU A 158 15.60 -2.20 5.32
C LEU A 158 16.82 -2.10 6.25
N LYS A 159 17.50 -3.22 6.52
CA LYS A 159 18.74 -3.23 7.31
C LYS A 159 19.86 -2.46 6.63
N GLY A 160 20.02 -2.59 5.30
CA GLY A 160 20.99 -1.83 4.52
C GLY A 160 20.79 -0.31 4.58
N PHE A 161 19.55 0.16 4.71
CA PHE A 161 19.23 1.58 4.93
C PHE A 161 19.32 2.02 6.40
N GLY A 162 19.73 1.12 7.32
CA GLY A 162 19.83 1.40 8.75
C GLY A 162 18.47 1.62 9.42
N ILE A 163 17.39 1.07 8.87
CA ILE A 163 16.05 1.19 9.43
C ILE A 163 15.98 0.39 10.74
N ARG A 164 15.43 1.03 11.78
CA ARG A 164 15.19 0.45 13.10
C ARG A 164 13.71 0.44 13.47
N ARG A 165 12.92 1.36 12.90
CA ARG A 165 11.50 1.49 13.16
C ARG A 165 10.69 1.77 11.89
N LEU A 166 9.58 1.07 11.72
CA LEU A 166 8.59 1.30 10.68
C LEU A 166 7.33 1.87 11.30
N ILE A 167 6.84 2.97 10.73
CA ILE A 167 5.48 3.47 10.97
C ILE A 167 4.63 3.01 9.79
N THR A 168 3.73 2.06 10.02
CA THR A 168 2.87 1.49 8.97
C THR A 168 1.55 2.26 8.87
N VAL A 169 0.95 2.27 7.68
CA VAL A 169 -0.21 3.13 7.36
C VAL A 169 -1.50 2.35 7.05
N ASP A 170 -1.39 1.04 6.86
CA ASP A 170 -2.49 0.19 6.43
C ASP A 170 -2.44 -1.17 7.16
N PRO A 171 -3.58 -1.89 7.23
CA PRO A 171 -3.67 -3.12 8.01
C PRO A 171 -2.76 -4.23 7.49
N HIS A 172 -2.66 -4.40 6.16
CA HIS A 172 -1.89 -5.51 5.59
C HIS A 172 -0.40 -5.30 5.79
N THR A 173 0.12 -4.10 5.52
CA THR A 173 1.52 -3.78 5.78
C THR A 173 1.86 -3.93 7.26
N THR A 174 0.95 -3.54 8.15
CA THR A 174 1.14 -3.71 9.61
C THR A 174 1.21 -5.19 9.98
N GLU A 175 0.28 -6.01 9.51
CA GLU A 175 0.26 -7.46 9.75
C GLU A 175 1.54 -8.13 9.26
N MET A 176 1.96 -7.79 8.04
CA MET A 176 3.17 -8.34 7.45
C MET A 176 4.39 -8.08 8.35
N PHE A 177 4.65 -6.83 8.71
CA PHE A 177 5.86 -6.53 9.48
C PHE A 177 5.75 -6.87 10.98
N LYS A 178 4.55 -6.76 11.58
CA LYS A 178 4.37 -6.96 13.02
C LYS A 178 4.30 -8.44 13.41
N ASN A 179 3.72 -9.29 12.57
CA ASN A 179 3.49 -10.70 12.88
C ASN A 179 4.19 -11.64 11.89
N VAL A 180 3.99 -11.46 10.57
CA VAL A 180 4.44 -12.45 9.58
C VAL A 180 5.96 -12.45 9.37
N TYR A 181 6.59 -11.28 9.22
CA TYR A 181 8.03 -11.16 9.00
C TYR A 181 8.84 -11.74 10.18
N PRO A 182 8.49 -11.48 11.46
CA PRO A 182 9.11 -12.14 12.60
C PRO A 182 9.08 -13.67 12.57
N GLU A 183 8.04 -14.29 11.99
CA GLU A 183 7.93 -15.74 11.90
C GLU A 183 8.83 -16.36 10.82
N VAL A 184 9.14 -15.60 9.76
CA VAL A 184 9.86 -16.11 8.58
C VAL A 184 11.27 -15.57 8.42
N ILE A 185 11.65 -14.54 9.18
CA ILE A 185 12.98 -13.93 9.18
C ILE A 185 13.61 -14.13 10.55
N GLU A 186 14.63 -14.99 10.60
CA GLU A 186 15.43 -15.18 11.80
C GLU A 186 16.10 -13.86 12.23
N GLY A 187 15.92 -13.49 13.51
CA GLY A 187 16.51 -12.28 14.08
C GLY A 187 15.84 -10.97 13.63
N PHE A 188 14.59 -11.00 13.16
CA PHE A 188 13.85 -9.78 12.85
C PHE A 188 13.80 -8.83 14.06
N ASP A 189 14.37 -7.64 13.90
CA ASP A 189 14.66 -6.70 14.98
C ASP A 189 14.20 -5.25 14.68
N ILE A 190 13.29 -5.11 13.72
CA ILE A 190 12.73 -3.81 13.35
C ILE A 190 11.46 -3.58 14.16
N GLU A 191 11.41 -2.46 14.89
CA GLU A 191 10.21 -2.06 15.62
C GLU A 191 9.11 -1.65 14.65
N VAL A 192 7.88 -2.15 14.84
CA VAL A 192 6.73 -1.87 13.97
C VAL A 192 5.62 -1.23 14.78
N VAL A 193 5.19 -0.05 14.38
CA VAL A 193 4.07 0.68 15.00
C VAL A 193 3.12 1.17 13.92
N ASN A 194 1.82 1.00 14.13
CA ASN A 194 0.83 1.55 13.23
C ASN A 194 0.61 3.04 13.50
N TYR A 195 0.32 3.83 12.46
CA TYR A 195 0.04 5.25 12.62
C TYR A 195 -1.14 5.54 13.55
N LEU A 196 -2.17 4.68 13.60
CA LEU A 196 -3.31 4.84 14.50
C LEU A 196 -2.90 4.73 15.96
N GLU A 197 -1.99 3.81 16.30
CA GLU A 197 -1.46 3.67 17.66
C GLU A 197 -0.74 4.97 18.08
N LEU A 198 0.11 5.52 17.20
CA LEU A 198 0.81 6.79 17.45
C LEU A 198 -0.16 7.99 17.59
N LEU A 199 -1.19 8.06 16.76
CA LEU A 199 -2.20 9.11 16.84
C LEU A 199 -3.04 8.97 18.11
N ALA A 200 -3.45 7.76 18.48
CA ALA A 200 -4.19 7.52 19.71
C ALA A 200 -3.36 7.97 20.94
N GLU A 201 -2.06 7.69 20.95
CA GLU A 201 -1.15 8.13 22.00
C GLU A 201 -0.98 9.67 22.02
N ARG A 202 -0.65 10.27 20.87
CA ARG A 202 -0.08 11.63 20.80
C ARG A 202 -1.02 12.72 20.31
N TRP A 203 -2.10 12.38 19.60
CA TRP A 203 -3.00 13.38 19.01
C TRP A 203 -3.70 14.21 20.08
N ARG A 204 -3.50 15.53 20.04
CA ARG A 204 -4.18 16.49 20.91
C ARG A 204 -4.73 17.63 20.03
N PRO A 205 -6.01 17.61 19.63
CA PRO A 205 -6.56 18.64 18.76
C PRO A 205 -6.53 19.99 19.47
N LYS A 206 -6.11 21.05 18.75
CA LYS A 206 -6.00 22.41 19.30
C LYS A 206 -7.35 23.05 19.63
N ILE A 207 -8.44 22.59 19.01
CA ILE A 207 -9.80 23.06 19.26
C ILE A 207 -10.59 21.90 19.88
N LYS A 208 -10.91 22.00 21.18
CA LYS A 208 -11.90 21.14 21.81
C LYS A 208 -13.29 21.59 21.32
N GLY A 209 -14.09 20.69 20.77
CA GLY A 209 -15.49 20.98 20.41
C GLY A 209 -15.77 21.39 18.95
N GLY A 210 -14.79 21.26 18.05
CA GLY A 210 -14.99 21.38 16.59
C GLY A 210 -15.50 20.09 15.92
N GLY A 211 -16.00 19.12 16.71
CA GLY A 211 -16.43 17.83 16.21
C GLY A 211 -17.50 17.98 15.14
N HIS A 212 -17.32 17.29 14.01
CA HIS A 212 -18.36 17.21 12.99
C HIS A 212 -19.66 16.73 13.65
N LYS A 213 -20.72 17.55 13.62
CA LYS A 213 -22.07 17.20 14.10
C LYS A 213 -22.74 16.07 13.28
N LYS A 214 -22.00 15.40 12.41
CA LYS A 214 -22.51 14.36 11.52
C LYS A 214 -22.27 13.01 12.17
N ALA A 215 -23.29 12.16 12.18
CA ALA A 215 -23.13 10.76 12.48
C ALA A 215 -22.16 10.13 11.48
N PHE A 216 -21.26 9.29 11.99
CA PHE A 216 -20.32 8.51 11.18
C PHE A 216 -20.48 7.02 11.48
N VAL A 217 -20.27 6.20 10.47
CA VAL A 217 -20.19 4.74 10.59
C VAL A 217 -18.73 4.35 10.42
N ILE A 218 -18.20 3.59 11.38
CA ILE A 218 -16.85 3.05 11.30
C ILE A 218 -16.95 1.66 10.66
N HIS A 219 -16.18 1.45 9.59
CA HIS A 219 -15.95 0.14 9.02
C HIS A 219 -14.59 -0.37 9.52
N ASP A 220 -14.61 -1.29 10.48
CA ASP A 220 -13.40 -1.89 11.00
C ASP A 220 -12.77 -2.83 9.96
N SER A 221 -11.48 -2.65 9.69
CA SER A 221 -10.74 -3.64 8.91
C SER A 221 -10.69 -4.95 9.70
N CYS A 222 -10.99 -6.06 9.03
CA CYS A 222 -10.86 -7.39 9.62
C CYS A 222 -9.43 -7.64 10.13
N VAL A 223 -8.41 -7.17 9.43
CA VAL A 223 -7.01 -7.38 9.82
C VAL A 223 -6.64 -6.52 11.02
N TYR A 224 -7.02 -5.23 11.03
CA TYR A 224 -6.80 -4.39 12.20
C TYR A 224 -7.51 -4.93 13.44
N SER A 225 -8.80 -5.28 13.34
CA SER A 225 -9.59 -5.73 14.47
C SER A 225 -9.21 -7.13 14.96
N ARG A 226 -9.16 -8.11 14.04
CA ARG A 226 -9.02 -9.53 14.40
C ARG A 226 -7.60 -9.95 14.73
N TYR A 227 -6.61 -9.45 13.99
CA TYR A 227 -5.22 -9.94 14.09
C TYR A 227 -4.31 -8.94 14.81
N LEU A 228 -4.55 -7.64 14.64
CA LEU A 228 -3.69 -6.60 15.21
C LEU A 228 -4.24 -6.00 16.51
N GLY A 229 -5.50 -6.25 16.86
CA GLY A 229 -6.16 -5.65 18.03
C GLY A 229 -6.35 -4.14 17.94
N ILE A 230 -6.18 -3.54 16.75
CA ILE A 230 -6.31 -2.10 16.52
C ILE A 230 -7.76 -1.78 16.15
N PHE A 231 -8.57 -1.42 17.14
CA PHE A 231 -9.97 -1.03 16.92
C PHE A 231 -10.40 0.11 17.84
N GLU A 232 -9.84 0.22 19.04
CA GLU A 232 -10.18 1.31 19.95
C GLU A 232 -9.44 2.61 19.61
N GLU A 233 -8.26 2.50 19.00
CA GLU A 233 -7.42 3.61 18.55
C GLU A 233 -8.17 4.59 17.64
N PRO A 234 -8.76 4.16 16.49
CA PRO A 234 -9.51 5.08 15.62
C PRO A 234 -10.71 5.72 16.35
N ARG A 235 -11.37 4.99 17.25
CA ARG A 235 -12.50 5.51 18.04
C ARG A 235 -12.03 6.57 19.05
N SER A 236 -10.93 6.31 19.74
CA SER A 236 -10.34 7.23 20.71
C SER A 236 -9.88 8.54 20.08
N ILE A 237 -9.36 8.49 18.85
CA ILE A 237 -8.98 9.66 18.07
C ILE A 237 -10.22 10.49 17.71
N LEU A 238 -11.29 9.83 17.25
CA LEU A 238 -12.55 10.49 16.85
C LEU A 238 -13.33 11.12 18.02
N ARG A 239 -13.14 10.65 19.25
CA ARG A 239 -13.80 11.21 20.44
C ARG A 239 -13.16 12.49 20.99
N ARG A 240 -12.01 12.92 20.46
CA ARG A 240 -11.26 14.12 20.91
C ARG A 240 -11.65 15.35 20.10
#